data_AF-S1NDS8-F1
#
_entry.id   AF-S1NDS8-F1
#
_cell.length_a   1.000
_cell.length_b   1.000
_cell.length_c   1.000
_cell.angle_alpha   90.00
_cell.angle_beta   90.00
_cell.angle_gamma   90.00
#
_symmetry.space_group_name_H-M   'P 1'
#
loop_
_entity.id
_entity.type
_entity.pdbx_description
1 polymer ?
#
loop_
_entity_poly.entity_id
_entity_poly.type
_entity_poly.pdbx_seq_one_letter_code
_entity_poly.pdbx_strand_id
1 'polypeptide(L)' 'MNRKRSHFLKYFLEIILFMSSLGHFILYILNDANIYRAPSWILSIPVPYIASILFFILLISKEKKD' A
#
# COMPACT_ATOMS: atom_id res chain seq x y z
N MET A 1 -6.07 5.29 28.52
CA MET A 1 -6.75 5.59 27.24
C MET A 1 -5.84 5.53 26.00
N ASN A 2 -4.65 4.88 26.06
CA ASN A 2 -3.65 4.88 24.97
C ASN A 2 -3.61 3.62 24.09
N ARG A 3 -4.17 2.48 24.52
CA ARG A 3 -4.13 1.24 23.70
C ARG A 3 -5.04 1.31 22.46
N LYS A 4 -6.26 1.85 22.58
CA LYS A 4 -7.24 1.92 21.47
C LYS A 4 -6.79 2.82 20.30
N ARG A 5 -6.11 3.94 20.56
CA ARG A 5 -5.61 4.84 19.50
C ARG A 5 -4.50 4.20 18.66
N SER A 6 -3.66 3.36 19.27
CA SER A 6 -2.60 2.62 18.56
C SER A 6 -3.17 1.59 17.57
N HIS A 7 -4.28 0.93 17.90
CA HIS A 7 -4.95 0.01 16.97
C HIS A 7 -5.53 0.74 15.77
N PHE A 8 -6.19 1.88 15.98
CA PHE A 8 -6.74 2.67 14.87
C PHE A 8 -5.64 3.15 13.91
N LEU A 9 -4.53 3.67 14.45
CA LEU A 9 -3.38 4.11 13.63
C LEU A 9 -2.76 2.97 12.82
N LYS A 10 -2.70 1.76 13.40
CA LYS A 10 -2.14 0.58 12.74
C LYS A 10 -2.97 0.15 11.53
N TYR A 11 -4.29 0.05 11.69
CA TYR A 11 -5.19 -0.28 10.57
C TYR A 11 -5.26 0.84 9.54
N PHE A 12 -5.19 2.10 9.98
CA PHE A 12 -5.15 3.25 9.08
C PHE A 12 -3.94 3.20 8.14
N LEU A 13 -2.76 2.83 8.66
CA LEU A 13 -1.55 2.66 7.86
C LEU A 13 -1.69 1.51 6.84
N GLU A 14 -2.26 0.38 7.25
CA GLU A 14 -2.54 -0.77 6.39
C GLU A 14 -3.49 -0.39 5.24
N ILE A 15 -4.53 0.40 5.52
CA ILE A 15 -5.48 0.90 4.52
C ILE A 15 -4.81 1.86 3.54
N ILE A 16 -3.96 2.77 4.00
CA ILE A 16 -3.22 3.70 3.11
C ILE A 16 -2.33 2.90 2.14
N LEU A 17 -1.55 1.94 2.66
CA LEU A 17 -0.67 1.12 1.83
C LEU A 17 -1.45 0.35 0.77
N PHE A 18 -2.60 -0.21 1.16
CA PHE A 18 -3.50 -0.89 0.23
C PHE A 18 -4.04 0.05 -0.86
N MET A 19 -4.57 1.21 -0.46
CA MET A 19 -5.12 2.19 -1.40
C MET A 19 -4.07 2.75 -2.37
N SER A 20 -2.84 3.00 -1.91
CA SER A 20 -1.74 3.43 -2.77
C SER A 20 -1.34 2.35 -3.79
N SER A 21 -1.27 1.10 -3.36
CA SER A 21 -0.99 -0.02 -4.27
C SER A 21 -2.10 -0.21 -5.30
N LEU A 22 -3.36 -0.09 -4.88
CA LEU A 22 -4.52 -0.21 -5.77
C LEU A 22 -4.55 0.94 -6.80
N GLY A 23 -4.33 2.18 -6.35
CA GLY A 23 -4.26 3.34 -7.25
C GLY A 23 -3.16 3.21 -8.30
N HIS A 24 -1.98 2.71 -7.90
CA HIS A 24 -0.89 2.44 -8.83
C HIS A 24 -1.26 1.35 -9.86
N PHE A 25 -1.92 0.28 -9.42
CA PHE A 25 -2.39 -0.78 -10.32
C PHE A 25 -3.42 -0.27 -11.34
N ILE A 26 -4.39 0.54 -10.89
CA ILE A 26 -5.39 1.16 -11.78
C ILE A 26 -4.70 2.09 -12.80
N LEU A 27 -3.76 2.92 -12.36
CA LEU A 27 -2.99 3.80 -13.26
C LEU A 27 -2.21 3.01 -14.31
N TYR A 28 -1.64 1.87 -13.92
CA TYR A 28 -0.95 0.98 -14.85
C TYR A 28 -1.90 0.43 -15.92
N ILE A 29 -3.06 -0.07 -15.54
CA ILE A 29 -4.09 -0.58 -16.48
C ILE A 29 -4.57 0.53 -17.41
N LEU A 30 -4.87 1.72 -16.87
CA LEU A 30 -5.36 2.84 -17.68
C LEU A 30 -4.30 3.33 -18.67
N ASN A 31 -3.03 3.27 -18.30
CA ASN A 31 -1.92 3.60 -19.19
C ASN A 31 -1.69 2.54 -20.26
N ASP A 32 -1.75 1.26 -19.90
CA ASP A 32 -1.65 0.14 -20.83
C ASP A 32 -2.80 0.13 -21.85
N ALA A 33 -4.03 0.43 -21.39
CA ALA A 33 -5.20 0.59 -22.24
C ALA A 33 -5.21 1.89 -23.08
N ASN A 34 -4.18 2.74 -22.97
CA ASN A 34 -4.07 4.04 -23.65
C ASN A 34 -5.21 5.03 -23.31
N ILE A 35 -5.96 4.80 -22.23
CA ILE A 35 -7.06 5.65 -21.76
C ILE A 35 -6.52 6.89 -21.03
N TYR A 36 -5.43 6.71 -20.29
CA TYR A 36 -4.79 7.78 -19.53
C TYR A 36 -3.27 7.67 -19.63
N ARG A 37 -2.60 8.72 -20.12
CA ARG A 37 -1.13 8.75 -20.15
C ARG A 37 -0.59 9.12 -18.79
N ALA A 38 -0.29 8.12 -17.98
CA ALA A 38 0.39 8.33 -16.71
C ALA A 38 1.86 8.69 -16.96
N PRO A 39 2.44 9.63 -16.18
CA PRO A 39 3.86 9.92 -16.23
C PRO A 39 4.72 8.66 -16.01
N SER A 40 5.74 8.47 -16.83
CA SER A 40 6.61 7.27 -16.79
C SER A 40 7.30 7.07 -15.44
N TRP A 41 7.60 8.15 -14.73
CA TRP A 41 8.21 8.11 -13.39
C TRP A 41 7.26 7.58 -12.32
N ILE A 42 5.94 7.62 -12.51
CA ILE A 42 4.96 7.05 -11.57
C ILE A 42 4.92 5.53 -11.76
N LEU A 43 4.84 5.09 -13.01
CA LEU A 43 4.74 3.67 -13.37
C LEU A 43 6.03 2.88 -13.13
N SER A 44 7.18 3.56 -13.09
CA SER A 44 8.47 2.95 -12.79
C SER A 44 8.67 2.64 -11.30
N ILE A 45 7.84 3.21 -10.41
CA ILE A 45 7.95 2.96 -8.98
C ILE A 45 7.32 1.58 -8.71
N PRO A 46 8.05 0.64 -8.09
CA PRO A 46 7.52 -0.68 -7.74
C PRO A 46 6.62 -0.59 -6.49
N VAL A 47 5.62 0.30 -6.48
CA VAL A 47 4.69 0.54 -5.36
C VAL A 47 4.05 -0.75 -4.84
N PRO A 48 3.57 -1.68 -5.69
CA PRO A 48 2.97 -2.94 -5.21
C PRO A 48 3.95 -3.81 -4.43
N TYR A 49 5.22 -3.84 -4.85
CA TYR A 49 6.27 -4.62 -4.18
C TYR A 49 6.64 -4.01 -2.83
N ILE A 50 6.82 -2.69 -2.77
CA ILE A 50 7.12 -1.97 -1.53
C ILE A 50 5.96 -2.12 -0.53
N ALA A 51 4.71 -1.99 -0.99
CA ALA A 51 3.53 -2.18 -0.16
C ALA A 51 3.43 -3.62 0.38
N SER A 52 3.73 -4.63 -0.45
CA SER A 52 3.74 -6.03 -0.05
C SER A 52 4.79 -6.34 1.01
N ILE A 53 6.00 -5.78 0.87
CA ILE A 53 7.08 -5.93 1.86
C ILE A 53 6.68 -5.30 3.20
N LEU A 54 6.13 -4.08 3.19
CA LEU A 54 5.66 -3.40 4.39
C LEU A 54 4.52 -4.17 5.07
N PHE A 55 3.61 -4.73 4.29
CA PHE A 55 2.54 -5.58 4.81
C PHE A 55 3.09 -6.84 5.50
N PHE A 56 4.06 -7.52 4.88
CA PHE A 56 4.73 -8.68 5.48
C PHE A 56 5.41 -8.35 6.81
N ILE A 57 6.14 -7.23 6.86
CA ILE A 57 6.79 -6.76 8.11
C ILE A 57 5.74 -6.50 9.20
N LEU A 58 4.61 -5.88 8.86
CA LEU A 58 3.51 -5.62 9.80
C LEU A 58 2.87 -6.91 10.30
N LEU A 59 2.77 -7.93 9.44
CA LEU A 59 2.19 -9.24 9.76
C LEU A 59 3.09 -10.03 10.72
N ILE A 60 4.39 -10.12 10.41
CA ILE A 60 5.40 -10.73 11.31
C ILE A 60 5.45 -10.01 12.66
N SER A 61 5.34 -8.68 12.64
CA SER A 61 5.32 -7.86 13.86
C SER A 61 4.03 -8.01 14.68
N LYS A 62 2.94 -8.52 14.08
CA LYS A 62 1.72 -8.92 14.80
C LYS A 62 1.92 -10.27 15.50
N GLU A 63 2.50 -11.26 14.82
CA GLU A 63 2.74 -12.59 15.41
C GLU A 63 3.67 -12.56 16.62
N LYS A 64 4.74 -11.75 16.62
CA LYS A 64 5.70 -11.69 17.74
C LYS A 64 5.16 -11.06 19.04
N LYS A 65 3.92 -10.54 19.04
CA LYS A 65 3.36 -9.81 20.18
C LYS A 65 2.35 -10.60 21.00
N ASP A 66 2.01 -11.81 20.56
CA ASP A 66 1.28 -12.83 21.32
C ASP A 66 2.27 -13.82 21.95
#